data_AF-A0A2G9XM20-F1
#
_entry.id   AF-A0A2G9XM20-F1
#
_cell.length_a   1.000
_cell.length_b   1.000
_cell.length_c   1.000
_cell.angle_alpha   90.00
_cell.angle_beta   90.00
_cell.angle_gamma   90.00
#
_symmetry.space_group_name_H-M   'P 1'
#
loop_
_entity.id
_entity.type
_entity.pdbx_description
1 polymer ?
#
loop_
_entity_poly.entity_id
_entity_poly.type
_entity_poly.pdbx_seq_one_letter_code
_entity_poly.pdbx_strand_id
1 'polypeptide(L)'
;MLFRELAAGTCPSIDREKDIDQHCEKILNVLNNPQKELSTFASAVQVFGECRKKWTTEMGKSFYGMKDIADFTKLLLSSVGATRTGEGNPPYADWFRGRVAKVIIDRYGEYCGFIKRQPTDIFFHAKMNRNLDFGSLQGKSVSYRVGNNPVNNSGFAIDIKLEEGGSGGY
;
A
#
# COMPACT_ATOMS: atom_id res chain seq x y z
N MET A 1 0.53 11.19 -14.75
CA MET A 1 0.22 10.00 -13.92
C MET A 1 1.01 10.00 -12.61
N LEU A 2 2.36 9.95 -12.64
CA LEU A 2 3.20 9.87 -11.43
C LEU A 2 2.95 10.98 -10.41
N PHE A 3 2.94 12.24 -10.85
CA PHE A 3 2.71 13.37 -9.96
C PHE A 3 1.37 13.25 -9.21
N ARG A 4 0.28 12.96 -9.93
CA ARG A 4 -1.05 12.73 -9.36
C ARG A 4 -1.02 11.61 -8.31
N GLU A 5 -0.38 10.49 -8.66
CA GLU A 5 -0.31 9.31 -7.79
C GLU A 5 0.52 9.59 -6.52
N LEU A 6 1.59 10.38 -6.62
CA LEU A 6 2.37 10.86 -5.48
C LEU A 6 1.57 11.85 -4.62
N ALA A 7 0.87 12.79 -5.25
CA ALA A 7 0.11 13.84 -4.57
C ALA A 7 -1.13 13.29 -3.83
N ALA A 8 -1.91 12.42 -4.47
CA ALA A 8 -3.24 12.05 -3.98
C ALA A 8 -3.50 10.53 -3.92
N GLY A 9 -2.60 9.71 -4.46
CA GLY A 9 -2.69 8.25 -4.43
C GLY A 9 -3.43 7.71 -5.63
N THR A 10 -3.97 6.51 -5.50
CA THR A 10 -4.75 5.88 -6.56
C THR A 10 -6.05 6.63 -6.79
N CYS A 11 -6.32 6.91 -8.05
CA CYS A 11 -7.55 7.58 -8.48
C CYS A 11 -8.74 6.66 -8.15
N PRO A 12 -9.76 7.16 -7.44
CA PRO A 12 -10.98 6.40 -7.18
C PRO A 12 -11.81 6.20 -8.46
N SER A 13 -12.80 5.30 -8.40
CA SER A 13 -13.74 5.09 -9.51
C SER A 13 -14.55 6.36 -9.79
N ILE A 14 -14.87 6.59 -11.06
CA ILE A 14 -15.67 7.75 -11.49
C ILE A 14 -17.09 7.76 -10.90
N ASP A 15 -17.59 6.59 -10.50
CA ASP A 15 -18.93 6.43 -9.90
C ASP A 15 -18.98 6.89 -8.43
N ARG A 16 -17.84 7.26 -7.84
CA ARG A 16 -17.74 7.70 -6.44
C ARG A 16 -17.41 9.18 -6.39
N GLU A 17 -18.38 10.00 -6.75
CA GLU A 17 -18.26 11.47 -6.85
C GLU A 17 -17.52 12.10 -5.66
N LYS A 18 -17.95 11.81 -4.42
CA LYS A 18 -17.30 12.34 -3.21
C LYS A 18 -15.83 11.95 -3.06
N ASP A 19 -15.48 10.72 -3.46
CA ASP A 19 -14.08 10.26 -3.37
C ASP A 19 -13.22 10.97 -4.42
N ILE A 20 -13.79 11.25 -5.60
CA ILE A 20 -13.13 12.00 -6.67
C ILE A 20 -12.89 13.43 -6.25
N ASP A 21 -13.89 14.10 -5.67
CA ASP A 21 -13.75 15.47 -5.19
C ASP A 21 -12.63 15.57 -4.15
N GLN A 22 -12.61 14.66 -3.17
CA GLN A 22 -11.52 14.58 -2.19
C GLN A 22 -10.17 14.29 -2.83
N HIS A 23 -10.12 13.46 -3.88
CA HIS A 23 -8.90 13.18 -4.62
C HIS A 23 -8.39 14.44 -5.34
N CYS A 24 -9.28 15.17 -6.00
CA CYS A 24 -8.99 16.43 -6.69
C CYS A 24 -8.52 17.51 -5.71
N GLU A 25 -9.18 17.66 -4.56
CA GLU A 25 -8.77 18.61 -3.51
C GLU A 25 -7.37 18.30 -2.98
N LYS A 26 -7.01 17.03 -2.79
CA LYS A 26 -5.63 16.65 -2.38
C LYS A 26 -4.60 17.11 -3.40
N ILE A 27 -4.88 16.95 -4.69
CA ILE A 27 -3.98 17.42 -5.76
C ILE A 27 -3.89 18.94 -5.72
N LEU A 28 -5.04 19.62 -5.64
CA LEU A 28 -5.11 21.08 -5.59
C LEU A 28 -4.32 21.65 -4.39
N ASN A 29 -4.41 21.01 -3.23
CA ASN A 29 -3.67 21.40 -2.02
C ASN A 29 -2.15 21.27 -2.17
N VAL A 30 -1.68 20.32 -2.99
CA VAL A 30 -0.25 20.19 -3.32
C VAL A 30 0.17 21.28 -4.31
N LEU A 31 -0.63 21.53 -5.35
CA LEU A 31 -0.36 22.55 -6.37
C LEU A 31 -0.39 23.98 -5.81
N ASN A 32 -1.29 24.26 -4.85
CA ASN A 32 -1.39 25.57 -4.21
C ASN A 32 -0.27 25.83 -3.17
N ASN A 33 0.63 24.88 -2.96
CA ASN A 33 1.78 25.03 -2.07
C ASN A 33 3.08 24.83 -2.87
N PRO A 34 3.79 25.92 -3.25
CA PRO A 34 4.95 25.85 -4.12
C PRO A 34 6.05 24.89 -3.64
N GLN A 35 6.23 24.77 -2.32
CA GLN A 35 7.22 23.85 -1.74
C GLN A 35 6.80 22.38 -1.91
N LYS A 36 5.52 22.07 -1.69
CA LYS A 36 4.98 20.72 -1.88
C LYS A 36 4.91 20.34 -3.36
N GLU A 37 4.53 21.28 -4.21
CA GLU A 37 4.54 21.09 -5.66
C GLU A 37 5.95 20.73 -6.15
N LEU A 38 6.95 21.56 -5.84
CA LEU A 38 8.31 21.36 -6.30
C LEU A 38 8.91 20.04 -5.80
N SER A 39 8.70 19.72 -4.51
CA SER A 39 9.18 18.45 -3.93
C SER A 39 8.47 17.23 -4.53
N THR A 40 7.15 17.30 -4.76
CA THR A 40 6.39 16.21 -5.40
C THR A 40 6.82 16.01 -6.86
N PHE A 41 7.08 17.10 -7.58
CA PHE A 41 7.57 17.03 -8.95
C PHE A 41 8.98 16.43 -9.02
N ALA A 42 9.88 16.86 -8.14
CA ALA A 42 11.23 16.30 -8.04
C ALA A 42 11.19 14.79 -7.73
N SER A 43 10.34 14.34 -6.80
CA SER A 43 10.13 12.92 -6.52
C SER A 43 9.58 12.17 -7.75
N ALA A 44 8.66 12.76 -8.51
CA ALA A 44 8.14 12.13 -9.73
C ALA A 44 9.24 11.89 -10.78
N VAL A 45 10.13 12.87 -10.97
CA VAL A 45 11.30 12.75 -11.87
C VAL A 45 12.24 11.65 -11.38
N GLN A 46 12.53 11.62 -10.07
CA GLN A 46 13.39 10.60 -9.48
C GLN A 46 12.84 9.19 -9.68
N VAL A 47 11.57 8.96 -9.30
CA VAL A 47 10.90 7.65 -9.45
C VAL A 47 10.92 7.19 -10.91
N PHE A 48 10.67 8.10 -11.85
CA PHE A 48 10.76 7.79 -13.27
C PHE A 48 12.18 7.36 -13.67
N GLY A 49 13.20 8.09 -13.23
CA GLY A 49 14.61 7.78 -13.49
C GLY A 49 15.03 6.40 -12.96
N GLU A 50 14.59 6.07 -11.75
CA GLU A 50 14.85 4.77 -11.12
C GLU A 50 14.16 3.62 -11.88
N CYS A 51 12.88 3.79 -12.22
CA CYS A 51 12.13 2.80 -12.99
C CYS A 51 12.72 2.59 -14.39
N ARG A 52 13.16 3.68 -15.02
CA ARG A 52 13.86 3.61 -16.31
C ARG A 52 15.14 2.79 -16.20
N LYS A 53 15.98 3.04 -15.18
CA LYS A 53 17.21 2.29 -14.96
C LYS A 53 16.91 0.81 -14.73
N LYS A 54 15.93 0.50 -13.89
CA LYS A 54 15.47 -0.87 -13.64
C LYS A 54 14.98 -1.57 -14.91
N TRP A 55 14.20 -0.89 -15.72
CA TRP A 55 13.70 -1.41 -17.00
C TRP A 55 14.83 -1.77 -17.96
N THR A 56 15.82 -0.91 -18.11
CA THR A 56 16.92 -1.14 -19.07
C THR A 56 17.97 -2.10 -18.55
N THR A 57 18.29 -2.03 -17.25
CA THR A 57 19.44 -2.74 -16.67
C THR A 57 19.05 -4.07 -16.05
N GLU A 58 18.00 -4.12 -15.22
CA GLU A 58 17.60 -5.35 -14.52
C GLU A 58 16.70 -6.23 -15.38
N MET A 59 15.77 -5.61 -16.13
CA MET A 59 14.84 -6.35 -16.99
C MET A 59 15.38 -6.57 -18.41
N GLY A 60 16.52 -5.96 -18.76
CA GLY A 60 17.15 -6.08 -20.08
C GLY A 60 16.29 -5.57 -21.24
N LYS A 61 15.29 -4.71 -20.97
CA LYS A 61 14.36 -4.23 -21.98
C LYS A 61 14.90 -2.99 -22.68
N SER A 62 14.52 -2.80 -23.95
CA SER A 62 14.94 -1.62 -24.73
C SER A 62 14.43 -0.33 -24.10
N PHE A 63 15.28 0.71 -24.12
CA PHE A 63 14.91 2.06 -23.72
C PHE A 63 13.69 2.57 -24.51
N TYR A 64 13.67 2.32 -25.83
CA TYR A 64 12.55 2.75 -26.68
C TYR A 64 11.27 1.93 -26.44
N GLY A 65 11.39 0.77 -25.79
CA GLY A 65 10.26 -0.11 -25.45
C GLY A 65 9.46 0.33 -24.22
N MET A 66 9.81 1.45 -23.57
CA MET A 66 9.09 1.95 -22.40
C MET A 66 7.76 2.66 -22.75
N LYS A 67 7.64 3.16 -23.98
CA LYS A 67 6.51 3.98 -24.39
C LYS A 67 5.26 3.09 -24.56
N ASP A 68 4.18 3.48 -23.90
CA ASP A 68 2.84 2.90 -24.06
C ASP A 68 2.72 1.39 -23.77
N ILE A 69 3.62 0.83 -22.94
CA ILE A 69 3.54 -0.56 -22.50
C ILE A 69 3.03 -0.68 -21.06
N ALA A 70 2.01 -1.52 -20.86
CA ALA A 70 1.35 -1.72 -19.58
C ALA A 70 2.34 -2.15 -18.47
N ASP A 71 3.37 -2.92 -18.81
CA ASP A 71 4.39 -3.37 -17.86
C ASP A 71 5.19 -2.21 -17.26
N PHE A 72 5.54 -1.21 -18.06
CA PHE A 72 6.29 -0.06 -17.58
C PHE A 72 5.38 0.84 -16.72
N THR A 73 4.12 1.00 -17.11
CA THR A 73 3.12 1.68 -16.27
C THR A 73 2.94 0.98 -14.91
N LYS A 74 2.89 -0.36 -14.88
CA LYS A 74 2.84 -1.13 -13.62
C LYS A 74 4.08 -0.90 -12.77
N LEU A 75 5.27 -0.90 -13.38
CA LEU A 75 6.53 -0.62 -12.69
C LEU A 75 6.49 0.76 -12.03
N LEU A 76 6.09 1.80 -12.78
CA LEU A 76 5.94 3.17 -12.26
C LEU A 76 5.00 3.25 -11.05
N LEU A 77 3.83 2.63 -11.14
CA LEU A 77 2.83 2.65 -10.05
C LEU A 77 3.31 1.89 -8.80
N SER A 78 4.00 0.76 -8.98
CA SER A 78 4.56 -0.01 -7.87
C SER A 78 5.61 0.78 -7.09
N SER A 79 6.46 1.53 -7.80
CA SER A 79 7.51 2.34 -7.18
C SER A 79 6.94 3.53 -6.41
N VAL A 80 5.89 4.20 -6.92
CA VAL A 80 5.19 5.27 -6.17
C VAL A 80 4.56 4.73 -4.88
N GLY A 81 3.99 3.51 -4.93
CA GLY A 81 3.46 2.83 -3.75
C GLY A 81 4.53 2.65 -2.66
N ALA A 82 5.73 2.24 -3.04
CA ALA A 82 6.87 2.07 -2.13
C ALA A 82 7.40 3.41 -1.56
N THR A 83 7.45 4.47 -2.37
CA THR A 83 7.91 5.80 -1.90
C THR A 83 6.98 6.41 -0.85
N ARG A 84 5.66 6.21 -0.97
CA ARG A 84 4.67 6.76 -0.03
C ARG A 84 4.69 6.13 1.35
N THR A 85 5.17 4.90 1.47
CA THR A 85 5.24 4.19 2.74
C THR A 85 6.48 4.55 3.56
N GLY A 86 7.42 5.36 3.04
CA GLY A 86 8.69 5.69 3.72
C GLY A 86 9.63 4.47 3.91
N GLU A 87 9.11 3.27 3.67
CA GLU A 87 9.83 2.03 3.57
C GLU A 87 10.25 1.85 2.12
N GLY A 88 11.55 1.96 1.85
CA GLY A 88 12.17 1.32 0.69
C GLY A 88 12.02 -0.20 0.83
N ASN A 89 10.80 -0.71 0.73
CA ASN A 89 10.53 -2.12 0.64
C ASN A 89 10.48 -2.45 -0.86
N PRO A 90 11.40 -3.30 -1.36
CA PRO A 90 11.38 -3.72 -2.75
C PRO A 90 10.02 -4.38 -3.07
N PRO A 91 9.63 -4.46 -4.36
CA PRO A 91 8.35 -5.02 -4.83
C PRO A 91 8.12 -6.51 -4.50
N TYR A 92 8.93 -7.09 -3.61
CA TYR A 92 8.90 -8.46 -3.12
C TYR A 92 8.79 -8.56 -1.59
N ALA A 93 8.54 -7.47 -0.86
CA ALA A 93 8.13 -7.59 0.53
C ALA A 93 6.70 -8.15 0.56
N ASP A 94 6.56 -9.46 0.44
CA ASP A 94 5.31 -10.22 0.60
C ASP A 94 4.61 -9.90 1.93
N TRP A 95 5.39 -9.38 2.89
CA TRP A 95 5.03 -9.20 4.28
C TRP A 95 5.05 -7.73 4.69
N PHE A 96 3.90 -7.26 5.16
CA PHE A 96 3.65 -5.97 5.78
C PHE A 96 3.68 -6.11 7.30
N ARG A 97 3.87 -5.00 8.01
CA ARG A 97 3.80 -4.93 9.48
C ARG A 97 2.69 -4.01 9.94
N GLY A 98 2.14 -4.28 11.11
CA GLY A 98 1.11 -3.45 11.71
C GLY A 98 0.78 -3.86 13.14
N ARG A 99 -0.08 -3.07 13.79
CA ARG A 99 -0.61 -3.39 15.12
C ARG A 99 -2.09 -3.73 15.00
N VAL A 100 -2.51 -4.82 15.64
CA VAL A 100 -3.91 -5.25 15.62
C VAL A 100 -4.75 -4.24 16.40
N ALA A 101 -5.69 -3.58 15.71
CA ALA A 101 -6.53 -2.53 16.27
C ALA A 101 -7.66 -3.12 17.11
N LYS A 102 -8.33 -4.14 16.58
CA LYS A 102 -9.52 -4.75 17.19
C LYS A 102 -9.66 -6.19 16.74
N VAL A 103 -10.11 -7.04 17.65
CA VAL A 103 -10.58 -8.40 17.38
C VAL A 103 -12.05 -8.48 17.78
N ILE A 104 -12.89 -9.03 16.91
CA ILE A 104 -14.32 -9.24 17.12
C ILE A 104 -14.73 -10.64 16.64
N ILE A 105 -15.91 -11.07 17.05
CA ILE A 105 -16.57 -12.28 16.54
C ILE A 105 -17.66 -11.83 15.58
N ASP A 106 -17.70 -12.42 14.39
CA ASP A 106 -18.71 -12.11 13.38
C ASP A 106 -20.07 -12.78 13.69
N ARG A 107 -21.07 -12.55 12.84
CA ARG A 107 -22.42 -13.14 13.00
C ARG A 107 -22.46 -14.66 12.89
N TYR A 108 -21.39 -15.29 12.38
CA TYR A 108 -21.26 -16.73 12.20
C TYR A 108 -20.39 -17.38 13.29
N GLY A 109 -19.95 -16.61 14.29
CA GLY A 109 -19.11 -17.10 15.37
C GLY A 109 -17.61 -17.17 15.04
N GLU A 110 -17.17 -16.58 13.92
CA GLU A 110 -15.77 -16.60 13.50
C GLU A 110 -15.04 -15.32 13.90
N TYR A 111 -13.77 -15.45 14.32
CA TYR A 111 -12.95 -14.29 14.66
C TYR A 111 -12.59 -13.47 13.41
N CYS A 112 -12.70 -12.15 13.53
CA CYS A 112 -12.24 -11.20 12.51
C CYS A 112 -11.80 -9.89 13.18
N GLY A 113 -11.24 -8.98 12.40
CA GLY A 113 -10.77 -7.73 12.96
C GLY A 113 -10.02 -6.85 11.98
N PHE A 114 -9.30 -5.88 12.53
CA PHE A 114 -8.56 -4.89 11.76
C PHE A 114 -7.14 -4.72 12.27
N ILE A 115 -6.18 -4.56 11.35
CA ILE A 115 -4.81 -4.17 11.62
C ILE A 115 -4.63 -2.71 11.20
N LYS A 116 -4.04 -1.89 12.08
CA LYS A 116 -3.79 -0.48 11.79
C LYS A 116 -2.83 -0.34 10.61
N ARG A 117 -3.27 0.37 9.58
CA ARG A 117 -2.48 0.68 8.38
C ARG A 117 -2.91 2.04 7.82
N GLN A 118 -1.96 2.79 7.27
CA GLN A 118 -2.26 3.98 6.50
C GLN A 118 -2.37 3.65 5.01
N PRO A 119 -3.34 4.22 4.28
CA PRO A 119 -4.34 5.20 4.72
C PRO A 119 -5.58 4.58 5.40
N THR A 120 -5.80 3.28 5.26
CA THR A 120 -6.97 2.57 5.80
C THR A 120 -6.54 1.29 6.49
N ASP A 121 -7.17 1.01 7.62
CA ASP A 121 -6.98 -0.23 8.36
C ASP A 121 -7.35 -1.43 7.48
N ILE A 122 -6.60 -2.51 7.62
CA ILE A 122 -6.79 -3.71 6.81
C ILE A 122 -7.56 -4.77 7.59
N PHE A 123 -8.60 -5.31 6.97
CA PHE A 123 -9.45 -6.35 7.54
C PHE A 123 -8.74 -7.71 7.54
N PHE A 124 -8.98 -8.53 8.56
CA PHE A 124 -8.60 -9.95 8.58
C PHE A 124 -9.73 -10.84 9.07
N HIS A 125 -9.67 -12.11 8.69
CA HIS A 125 -10.67 -13.13 9.04
C HIS A 125 -10.00 -14.45 9.44
N ALA A 126 -10.58 -15.17 10.40
CA ALA A 126 -10.05 -16.42 10.95
C ALA A 126 -9.85 -17.52 9.90
N LYS A 127 -10.79 -17.65 8.96
CA LYS A 127 -10.70 -18.60 7.82
C LYS A 127 -9.37 -18.57 7.08
N MET A 128 -8.76 -17.40 6.96
CA MET A 128 -7.51 -17.17 6.22
C MET A 128 -6.27 -17.14 7.14
N ASN A 129 -6.47 -17.32 8.45
CA ASN A 129 -5.47 -17.14 9.50
C ASN A 129 -5.64 -18.19 10.61
N ARG A 130 -5.78 -19.47 10.21
CA ARG A 130 -6.32 -20.55 11.08
C ARG A 130 -5.47 -20.91 12.31
N ASN A 131 -4.23 -20.43 12.39
CA ASN A 131 -3.26 -20.81 13.42
C ASN A 131 -2.95 -19.70 14.42
N LEU A 132 -3.85 -18.72 14.57
CA LEU A 132 -3.67 -17.62 15.52
C LEU A 132 -4.55 -17.78 16.74
N ASP A 133 -3.97 -17.46 17.89
CA ASP A 133 -4.74 -17.18 19.10
C ASP A 133 -5.35 -15.77 18.99
N PHE A 134 -6.55 -15.71 18.41
CA PHE A 134 -7.29 -14.46 18.24
C PHE A 134 -7.64 -13.78 19.57
N GLY A 135 -7.81 -14.55 20.65
CA GLY A 135 -8.17 -14.02 21.96
C GLY A 135 -7.11 -13.09 22.55
N SER A 136 -5.83 -13.33 22.24
CA SER A 136 -4.72 -12.50 22.70
C SER A 136 -4.13 -11.58 21.63
N LEU A 137 -4.75 -11.51 20.45
CA LEU A 137 -4.17 -10.84 19.28
C LEU A 137 -4.30 -9.31 19.34
N GLN A 138 -5.31 -8.79 20.04
CA GLN A 138 -5.58 -7.35 20.10
C GLN A 138 -4.40 -6.57 20.71
N GLY A 139 -3.97 -5.50 20.02
CA GLY A 139 -2.87 -4.64 20.47
C GLY A 139 -1.46 -5.17 20.17
N LYS A 140 -1.31 -6.45 19.74
CA LYS A 140 -0.01 -7.03 19.40
C LYS A 140 0.49 -6.55 18.04
N SER A 141 1.81 -6.50 17.90
CA SER A 141 2.49 -6.27 16.63
C SER A 141 2.49 -7.56 15.81
N VAL A 142 2.14 -7.42 14.53
CA VAL A 142 2.02 -8.54 13.61
C VAL A 142 2.67 -8.21 12.28
N SER A 143 3.16 -9.24 11.60
CA SER A 143 3.43 -9.22 10.18
C SER A 143 2.34 -9.99 9.43
N TYR A 144 2.03 -9.57 8.20
CA TYR A 144 0.92 -10.13 7.42
C TYR A 144 1.15 -9.93 5.93
N ARG A 145 0.49 -10.71 5.09
CA ARG A 145 0.45 -10.48 3.64
C ARG A 145 -0.90 -9.90 3.24
N VAL A 146 -0.98 -9.24 2.09
CA VAL A 146 -2.25 -8.70 1.57
C VAL A 146 -2.76 -9.62 0.47
N GLY A 147 -3.89 -10.29 0.74
CA GLY A 147 -4.70 -10.96 -0.28
C GLY A 147 -5.72 -10.01 -0.89
N ASN A 148 -6.17 -10.31 -2.11
CA ASN A 148 -7.23 -9.55 -2.78
C ASN A 148 -8.53 -10.34 -2.76
N ASN A 149 -9.62 -9.68 -2.37
CA ASN A 149 -10.94 -10.26 -2.49
C ASN A 149 -11.39 -10.19 -3.96
N PRO A 150 -11.67 -11.34 -4.62
CA PRO A 150 -12.05 -11.35 -6.04
C PRO A 150 -13.37 -10.63 -6.33
N VAL A 151 -14.22 -10.39 -5.31
CA VAL A 151 -15.57 -9.83 -5.49
C VAL A 151 -15.57 -8.30 -5.52
N ASN A 152 -14.74 -7.64 -4.70
CA ASN A 152 -14.75 -6.18 -4.55
C ASN A 152 -13.35 -5.55 -4.68
N ASN A 153 -12.34 -6.36 -5.00
CA ASN A 153 -10.92 -6.00 -5.07
C ASN A 153 -10.39 -5.32 -3.79
N SER A 154 -11.05 -5.51 -2.64
CA SER A 154 -10.58 -4.98 -1.36
C SER A 154 -9.47 -5.87 -0.81
N GLY A 155 -8.37 -5.26 -0.38
CA GLY A 155 -7.27 -5.96 0.28
C GLY A 155 -7.67 -6.47 1.67
N PHE A 156 -7.29 -7.70 2.00
CA PHE A 156 -7.44 -8.27 3.34
C PHE A 156 -6.13 -8.93 3.79
N ALA A 157 -5.90 -8.98 5.10
CA ALA A 157 -4.70 -9.57 5.65
C ALA A 157 -4.83 -11.09 5.75
N ILE A 158 -3.81 -11.77 5.21
CA ILE A 158 -3.63 -13.22 5.22
C ILE A 158 -2.29 -13.59 5.84
N ASP A 159 -2.15 -14.85 6.22
CA ASP A 159 -0.93 -15.40 6.80
C ASP A 159 -0.38 -14.57 7.97
N ILE A 160 -1.23 -14.01 8.82
CA ILE A 160 -0.79 -13.13 9.92
C ILE A 160 0.11 -13.91 10.89
N LYS A 161 1.23 -13.31 11.27
CA LYS A 161 2.22 -13.82 12.24
C LYS A 161 2.45 -12.79 13.33
N LEU A 162 2.52 -13.25 14.58
CA LEU A 162 2.95 -12.43 15.69
C LEU A 162 4.43 -12.10 15.55
N GLU A 163 4.80 -10.83 15.76
CA GLU A 163 6.20 -10.48 15.95
C GLU A 163 6.53 -10.64 17.44
N GLU A 164 7.45 -11.54 17.76
CA GLU A 164 7.95 -11.66 19.13
C GLU A 164 8.64 -10.35 19.52
N GLY A 165 8.16 -9.74 20.59
CA GLY A 165 8.73 -8.50 21.11
C GLY A 165 10.19 -8.74 21.45
N GLY A 166 11.08 -8.00 20.80
CA GLY A 166 12.42 -7.76 21.33
C GLY A 166 12.28 -7.28 22.76
N SER A 167 12.77 -8.09 23.69
CA SER A 167 12.92 -7.78 25.11
C SER A 167 13.51 -6.38 25.29
N GLY A 168 12.95 -5.63 26.23
CA GLY A 168 13.37 -4.29 26.58
C GLY A 168 14.87 -4.20 26.88
N GLY A 169 15.46 -3.09 26.46
CA GLY A 169 16.69 -2.55 27.00
C GLY A 169 16.38 -1.19 27.56
N TYR A 170 16.58 -1.05 28.88
CA TYR A 170 16.47 0.16 29.68
C TYR A 170 17.36 1.29 29.16
#